data_AF-A0A7Y4IMI8-F1
#
_entry.id   AF-A0A7Y4IMI8-F1
#
_cell.length_a   1.000
_cell.length_b   1.000
_cell.length_c   1.000
_cell.angle_alpha   90.00
_cell.angle_beta   90.00
_cell.angle_gamma   90.00
#
_symmetry.space_group_name_H-M   'P 1'
#
loop_
_entity.id
_entity.type
_entity.pdbx_description
1 polymer ?
#
loop_
_entity_poly.entity_id
_entity_poly.type
_entity_poly.pdbx_seq_one_letter_code
_entity_poly.pdbx_strand_id
1 'polypeptide(L)'
;PSAPPPAPAAPATTSAEGTQPARQRGRFGGMSLQQLQEKYREVVERPTGSSNVSYLQWKIREAEAGRINVGPRPEREVKVREDGKRVIPLSFDDEAIKALDKAWRDAGLPSRTRLVTRALYNELKAMGATEAAAHFAPKAEE
;
A
#
# COMPACT_ATOMS: atom_id res chain seq x y z
N PRO A 1 50.77 14.08 57.27
CA PRO A 1 49.90 14.26 56.09
C PRO A 1 48.59 13.51 56.34
N SER A 2 47.49 14.11 55.92
CA SER A 2 46.14 14.04 56.48
C SER A 2 45.48 12.66 56.66
N ALA A 3 44.59 12.62 57.65
CA ALA A 3 43.69 11.54 58.08
C ALA A 3 42.80 10.98 56.96
N PRO A 4 42.30 9.73 57.09
CA PRO A 4 41.36 9.14 56.14
C PRO A 4 39.94 9.73 56.35
N PRO A 5 39.23 10.12 55.29
CA PRO A 5 37.82 10.49 55.40
C PRO A 5 36.91 9.23 55.41
N PRO A 6 35.74 9.32 56.09
CA PRO A 6 34.81 8.22 56.32
C PRO A 6 33.93 7.91 55.11
N ALA A 7 33.40 6.69 55.05
CA ALA A 7 32.38 6.29 54.09
C ALA A 7 31.02 6.97 54.38
N PRO A 8 30.27 7.38 53.33
CA PRO A 8 28.81 7.41 53.48
C PRO A 8 28.03 6.87 52.27
N ALA A 9 27.00 6.11 52.64
CA ALA A 9 25.65 5.99 52.06
C ALA A 9 25.46 5.53 50.60
N ALA A 10 24.83 4.34 50.50
CA ALA A 10 24.07 3.92 49.34
C ALA A 10 23.07 5.01 48.91
N PRO A 11 22.97 5.34 47.61
CA PRO A 11 21.85 6.12 47.14
C PRO A 11 20.60 5.23 47.15
N ALA A 12 19.63 5.66 47.96
CA ALA A 12 18.26 5.20 47.91
C ALA A 12 17.71 5.33 46.47
N THR A 13 16.89 4.33 46.13
CA THR A 13 15.84 4.36 45.11
C THR A 13 15.48 5.75 44.57
N THR A 14 15.75 5.95 43.29
CA THR A 14 14.86 6.73 42.45
C THR A 14 14.66 5.91 41.20
N SER A 15 13.69 4.99 41.27
CA SER A 15 12.98 4.55 40.08
C SER A 15 12.59 5.82 39.35
N ALA A 16 13.25 6.06 38.21
CA ALA A 16 12.77 6.99 37.22
C ALA A 16 11.47 6.40 36.66
N GLU A 17 10.42 6.48 37.46
CA GLU A 17 9.06 6.35 37.01
C GLU A 17 8.82 7.61 36.21
N GLY A 18 9.24 7.53 34.94
CA GLY A 18 8.83 8.45 33.91
C GLY A 18 7.33 8.56 34.05
N THR A 19 6.91 9.68 34.63
CA THR A 19 5.52 10.05 34.80
C THR A 19 4.93 10.06 33.41
N GLN A 20 4.35 8.92 33.01
CA GLN A 20 3.42 8.91 31.92
C GLN A 20 2.35 9.91 32.32
N PRO A 21 2.07 10.91 31.47
CA PRO A 21 1.03 11.87 31.77
C PRO A 21 -0.23 11.05 32.05
N ALA A 22 -0.80 11.26 33.24
CA ALA A 22 -2.00 10.60 33.70
C ALA A 22 -3.00 10.60 32.53
N ARG A 23 -3.17 9.43 31.91
CA ARG A 23 -3.99 9.30 30.71
C ARG A 23 -5.38 9.69 31.14
N GLN A 24 -5.78 10.91 30.77
CA GLN A 24 -7.16 11.38 30.83
C GLN A 24 -8.02 10.17 30.47
N ARG A 25 -8.83 9.67 31.41
CA ARG A 25 -9.81 8.59 31.15
C ARG A 25 -10.88 9.17 30.22
N GLY A 26 -10.48 9.45 28.99
CA GLY A 26 -11.23 10.20 28.02
C GLY A 26 -12.07 9.24 27.22
N ARG A 27 -13.40 9.47 27.20
CA ARG A 27 -14.46 8.94 26.32
C ARG A 27 -14.58 7.41 26.09
N PHE A 28 -13.46 6.71 25.99
CA PHE A 28 -13.33 5.25 25.83
C PHE A 28 -12.93 4.55 27.13
N GLY A 29 -12.70 5.30 28.21
CA GLY A 29 -12.38 4.76 29.54
C GLY A 29 -13.58 4.07 30.17
N GLY A 30 -13.82 2.82 29.78
CA GLY A 30 -15.00 2.03 30.16
C GLY A 30 -15.59 1.22 29.02
N MET A 31 -15.15 1.45 27.77
CA MET A 31 -15.58 0.64 26.64
C MET A 31 -14.83 -0.69 26.59
N SER A 32 -15.58 -1.78 26.40
CA SER A 32 -15.02 -3.07 26.08
C SER A 32 -14.42 -3.07 24.67
N LEU A 33 -13.56 -4.05 24.39
CA LEU A 33 -12.97 -4.24 23.07
C LEU A 33 -14.03 -4.38 21.96
N GLN A 34 -15.14 -5.07 22.26
CA GLN A 34 -16.26 -5.23 21.34
C GLN A 34 -16.95 -3.89 21.06
N GLN A 35 -17.16 -3.07 22.09
CA GLN A 35 -17.73 -1.73 21.93
C GLN A 35 -16.82 -0.80 21.11
N LEU A 36 -15.49 -0.95 21.25
CA LEU A 36 -14.52 -0.22 20.42
C LEU A 36 -14.52 -0.69 18.96
N GLN A 37 -14.70 -1.97 18.71
CA GLN A 37 -14.81 -2.50 17.34
C GLN A 37 -16.11 -2.05 16.67
N GLU A 38 -17.23 -2.03 17.41
CA GLU A 38 -18.51 -1.49 16.93
C GLU A 38 -18.38 -0.01 16.56
N LYS A 39 -17.79 0.79 17.46
CA LYS A 39 -17.51 2.22 17.20
C LYS A 39 -16.54 2.44 16.04
N TYR A 40 -15.53 1.59 15.89
CA TYR A 40 -14.66 1.63 14.74
C TYR A 40 -15.43 1.36 13.44
N ARG A 41 -16.34 0.37 13.44
CA ARG A 41 -17.17 0.07 12.27
C ARG A 41 -18.11 1.22 11.93
N GLU A 42 -18.71 1.87 12.93
CA GLU A 42 -19.58 3.04 12.75
C GLU A 42 -18.83 4.23 12.14
N VAL A 43 -17.63 4.54 12.65
CA VAL A 43 -16.90 5.76 12.26
C VAL A 43 -16.01 5.54 11.03
N VAL A 44 -15.40 4.36 10.89
CA VAL A 44 -14.46 4.05 9.80
C VAL A 44 -15.15 3.33 8.63
N GLU A 45 -16.39 2.89 8.82
CA GLU A 45 -17.22 2.13 7.87
C GLU A 45 -16.55 0.86 7.35
N ARG A 46 -15.60 0.31 8.13
CA ARG A 46 -14.83 -0.89 7.79
C ARG A 46 -14.74 -1.84 8.98
N PRO A 47 -14.87 -3.17 8.77
CA PRO A 47 -14.61 -4.12 9.83
C PRO A 47 -13.11 -4.14 10.17
N THR A 48 -12.79 -4.30 11.45
CA THR A 48 -11.42 -4.46 11.94
C THR A 48 -11.30 -5.74 12.75
N GLY A 49 -10.29 -6.56 12.44
CA GLY A 49 -9.90 -7.71 13.26
C GLY A 49 -8.94 -7.34 14.39
N SER A 50 -8.62 -6.06 14.57
CA SER A 50 -7.66 -5.63 15.59
C SER A 50 -8.25 -5.76 16.99
N SER A 51 -7.52 -6.42 17.88
CA SER A 51 -7.80 -6.52 19.31
C SER A 51 -7.06 -5.47 20.15
N ASN A 52 -6.28 -4.58 19.52
CA ASN A 52 -5.49 -3.57 20.22
C ASN A 52 -6.36 -2.35 20.57
N VAL A 53 -6.68 -2.22 21.86
CA VAL A 53 -7.51 -1.14 22.42
C VAL A 53 -6.96 0.26 22.11
N SER A 54 -5.65 0.48 22.29
CA SER A 54 -5.03 1.78 22.03
C SER A 54 -5.07 2.16 20.55
N TYR A 55 -4.87 1.18 19.67
CA TYR A 55 -4.99 1.36 18.22
C TYR A 55 -6.41 1.74 17.80
N LEU A 56 -7.43 1.04 18.32
CA LEU A 56 -8.83 1.34 18.03
C LEU A 56 -9.22 2.74 18.50
N GLN A 57 -8.85 3.12 19.72
CA GLN A 57 -9.13 4.46 20.25
C GLN A 57 -8.46 5.57 19.42
N TRP A 58 -7.20 5.37 19.02
CA TRP A 58 -6.50 6.31 18.12
C TRP A 58 -7.19 6.41 16.76
N LYS A 59 -7.50 5.28 16.12
CA LYS A 59 -8.19 5.24 14.81
C LYS A 59 -9.55 5.92 14.84
N ILE A 60 -10.34 5.69 15.89
CA ILE A 60 -11.66 6.31 16.05
C ILE A 60 -11.50 7.83 16.17
N ARG A 61 -10.57 8.31 17.02
CA ARG A 61 -10.32 9.76 17.18
C ARG A 61 -9.85 10.41 15.87
N GLU A 62 -8.97 9.74 15.14
CA GLU A 62 -8.46 10.26 13.87
C GLU A 62 -9.52 10.28 12.77
N ALA A 63 -10.44 9.30 12.79
CA ALA A 63 -11.59 9.26 11.90
C ALA A 63 -12.62 10.36 12.22
N GLU A 64 -12.95 10.53 13.51
CA GLU A 64 -13.81 11.64 13.98
C GLU A 64 -13.20 13.01 13.65
N ALA A 65 -11.86 13.14 13.73
CA ALA A 65 -11.15 14.36 13.37
C ALA A 65 -10.98 14.56 11.84
N GLY A 66 -11.47 13.65 11.00
CA GLY A 66 -11.34 13.71 9.55
C GLY A 66 -9.90 13.59 9.03
N ARG A 67 -8.97 13.13 9.87
CA ARG A 67 -7.54 12.98 9.54
C ARG A 67 -7.21 11.68 8.81
N ILE A 68 -8.17 10.75 8.75
CA ILE A 68 -8.05 9.53 7.96
C ILE A 68 -9.23 9.39 7.02
N ASN A 69 -8.96 8.84 5.83
CA ASN A 69 -10.01 8.52 4.87
C ASN A 69 -10.93 7.46 5.48
N VAL A 70 -12.18 7.81 5.76
CA VAL A 70 -13.26 6.91 6.17
C VAL A 70 -14.02 6.39 4.94
N GLY A 71 -14.66 5.23 5.04
CA GLY A 71 -15.40 4.63 3.94
C GLY A 71 -14.75 3.38 3.31
N PRO A 72 -15.45 2.73 2.37
CA PRO A 72 -14.95 1.58 1.62
C PRO A 72 -13.56 1.92 1.10
N ARG A 73 -12.59 1.03 1.32
CA ARG A 73 -11.28 1.18 0.65
C ARG A 73 -11.63 1.25 -0.84
N PRO A 74 -11.36 2.36 -1.55
CA PRO A 74 -11.57 2.33 -2.99
C PRO A 74 -10.74 1.15 -3.48
N GLU A 75 -11.44 0.15 -4.05
CA GLU A 75 -10.81 -0.79 -4.95
C GLU A 75 -9.93 0.07 -5.84
N ARG A 76 -8.62 -0.21 -5.90
CA ARG A 76 -7.71 0.64 -6.66
C ARG A 76 -8.26 0.70 -8.07
N GLU A 77 -9.00 1.77 -8.39
CA GLU A 77 -9.45 2.03 -9.74
C GLU A 77 -8.18 2.06 -10.56
N VAL A 78 -8.08 1.12 -11.47
CA VAL A 78 -6.85 0.92 -12.21
C VAL A 78 -6.70 2.14 -13.07
N LYS A 79 -5.82 3.06 -12.66
CA LYS A 79 -5.68 4.40 -13.24
C LYS A 79 -5.61 4.29 -14.76
N VAL A 80 -6.74 4.56 -15.41
CA VAL A 80 -6.80 4.80 -16.84
C VAL A 80 -6.19 6.17 -17.04
N ARG A 81 -5.21 6.29 -17.92
CA ARG A 81 -4.64 7.59 -18.27
C ARG A 81 -5.71 8.46 -18.91
N GLU A 82 -5.49 9.78 -18.95
CA GLU A 82 -6.41 10.73 -19.59
C GLU A 82 -6.68 10.40 -21.07
N ASP A 83 -5.76 9.68 -21.73
CA ASP A 83 -5.90 9.18 -23.10
C ASP A 83 -6.72 7.89 -23.22
N GLY A 84 -7.41 7.46 -22.14
CA GLY A 84 -8.22 6.25 -22.11
C GLY A 84 -7.42 4.96 -22.09
N LYS A 85 -6.07 5.02 -22.04
CA LYS A 85 -5.22 3.82 -22.09
C LYS A 85 -4.87 3.33 -20.71
N ARG A 86 -4.83 2.00 -20.58
CA ARG A 86 -4.36 1.29 -19.39
C ARG A 86 -2.93 0.82 -19.60
N VAL A 87 -2.08 1.05 -18.60
CA VAL A 87 -0.70 0.53 -18.58
C VAL A 87 -0.68 -0.85 -17.93
N ILE A 88 -0.05 -1.82 -18.58
CA ILE A 88 0.22 -3.16 -18.03
C ILE A 88 1.71 -3.20 -17.64
N PRO A 89 2.06 -3.15 -16.33
CA PRO A 89 3.45 -3.26 -15.91
C PRO A 89 3.89 -4.72 -16.01
N LEU A 90 4.78 -5.00 -16.96
CA LEU A 90 5.46 -6.29 -17.10
C LEU A 90 6.93 -6.13 -16.70
N SER A 91 7.47 -7.10 -15.96
CA SER A 91 8.87 -7.12 -15.54
C SER A 91 9.58 -8.29 -16.22
N PHE A 92 10.78 -8.04 -16.73
CA PHE A 92 11.62 -9.01 -17.43
C PHE A 92 13.07 -8.78 -17.03
N ASP A 93 13.92 -9.78 -17.24
CA ASP A 93 15.37 -9.65 -17.06
C ASP A 93 15.97 -8.67 -18.07
N ASP A 94 16.97 -7.89 -17.64
CA ASP A 94 17.59 -6.85 -18.45
C ASP A 94 18.27 -7.41 -19.71
N GLU A 95 18.93 -8.57 -19.59
CA GLU A 95 19.56 -9.26 -20.74
C GLU A 95 18.53 -9.69 -21.79
N ALA A 96 17.37 -10.18 -21.35
CA ALA A 96 16.29 -10.56 -22.23
C ALA A 96 15.71 -9.35 -22.98
N ILE A 97 15.55 -8.21 -22.30
CA ILE A 97 15.10 -6.96 -22.94
C ILE A 97 16.11 -6.45 -23.96
N LYS A 98 17.41 -6.54 -23.68
CA LYS A 98 18.46 -6.17 -24.64
C LYS A 98 18.41 -7.04 -25.90
N ALA A 99 18.26 -8.34 -25.74
CA ALA A 99 18.13 -9.27 -26.86
C ALA A 99 16.85 -9.00 -27.67
N LEU A 100 15.72 -8.74 -27.00
CA LEU A 100 14.46 -8.38 -27.62
C LEU A 100 14.57 -7.08 -28.43
N ASP A 101 15.17 -6.04 -27.85
CA ASP A 101 15.32 -4.74 -28.51
C ASP A 101 16.24 -4.84 -29.73
N LYS A 102 17.26 -5.70 -29.70
CA LYS A 102 18.09 -5.99 -30.89
C LYS A 102 17.26 -6.67 -31.99
N ALA A 103 16.56 -7.76 -31.66
CA ALA A 103 15.73 -8.48 -32.62
C ALA A 103 14.61 -7.61 -33.20
N TRP A 104 14.01 -6.77 -32.38
CA TRP A 104 12.98 -5.82 -32.78
C TRP A 104 13.49 -4.81 -33.81
N ARG A 105 14.67 -4.21 -33.58
CA ARG A 105 15.30 -3.26 -34.51
C ARG A 105 15.74 -3.94 -35.81
N ASP A 106 16.33 -5.13 -35.71
CA ASP A 106 16.76 -5.93 -36.87
C ASP A 106 15.55 -6.30 -37.76
N ALA A 107 14.36 -6.48 -37.16
CA ALA A 107 13.10 -6.73 -37.87
C ALA A 107 12.45 -5.50 -38.52
N GLY A 108 13.02 -4.29 -38.37
CA GLY A 108 12.55 -3.06 -39.01
C GLY A 108 11.18 -2.56 -38.52
N LEU A 109 10.72 -3.00 -37.35
CA LEU A 109 9.45 -2.56 -36.79
C LEU A 109 9.59 -1.17 -36.13
N PRO A 110 8.61 -0.27 -36.25
CA PRO A 110 8.74 1.12 -35.83
C PRO A 110 8.74 1.32 -34.30
N SER A 111 8.12 0.42 -33.53
CA SER A 111 8.08 0.52 -32.07
C SER A 111 8.05 -0.85 -31.38
N ARG A 112 8.62 -0.93 -30.18
CA ARG A 112 8.52 -2.13 -29.32
C ARG A 112 7.06 -2.47 -29.02
N THR A 113 6.22 -1.44 -28.83
CA THR A 113 4.78 -1.61 -28.68
C THR A 113 4.18 -2.32 -29.89
N ARG A 114 4.59 -1.97 -31.13
CA ARG A 114 4.14 -2.65 -32.35
C ARG A 114 4.53 -4.13 -32.36
N LEU A 115 5.74 -4.48 -31.92
CA LEU A 115 6.15 -5.87 -31.77
C LEU A 115 5.25 -6.61 -30.78
N VAL A 116 5.05 -6.07 -29.58
CA VAL A 116 4.24 -6.69 -28.53
C VAL A 116 2.78 -6.84 -28.96
N THR A 117 2.18 -5.79 -29.53
CA THR A 117 0.80 -5.82 -30.04
C THR A 117 0.63 -6.84 -31.17
N ARG A 118 1.60 -6.95 -32.09
CA ARG A 118 1.58 -7.96 -33.15
C ARG A 118 1.72 -9.38 -32.62
N ALA A 119 2.58 -9.60 -31.62
CA ALA A 119 2.72 -10.90 -30.97
C ALA A 119 1.41 -11.31 -30.28
N LEU A 120 0.78 -10.41 -29.52
CA LEU A 120 -0.52 -10.63 -28.89
C LEU A 120 -1.61 -10.95 -29.92
N TYR A 121 -1.65 -10.22 -31.04
CA TYR A 121 -2.60 -10.49 -32.11
C TYR A 121 -2.47 -11.91 -32.68
N ASN A 122 -1.24 -12.34 -32.98
CA ASN A 122 -0.97 -13.66 -33.52
C ASN A 122 -1.34 -14.76 -32.52
N GLU A 123 -1.01 -14.56 -31.24
CA GLU A 123 -1.32 -15.51 -30.18
C GLU A 123 -2.83 -15.64 -29.95
N LEU A 124 -3.55 -14.51 -29.88
CA LEU A 124 -5.01 -14.50 -29.74
C LEU A 124 -5.70 -15.19 -30.94
N LYS A 125 -5.17 -15.01 -32.14
CA LYS A 125 -5.63 -15.75 -33.32
C LYS A 125 -5.37 -17.25 -33.24
N ALA A 126 -4.17 -17.65 -32.80
CA ALA A 126 -3.82 -19.05 -32.62
C ALA A 126 -4.72 -19.74 -31.59
N MET A 127 -5.13 -19.02 -30.55
CA MET A 127 -6.10 -19.48 -29.54
C MET A 127 -7.56 -19.46 -30.01
N GLY A 128 -7.86 -18.97 -31.22
CA GLY A 128 -9.22 -18.85 -31.74
C GLY A 128 -10.03 -17.69 -31.16
N ALA A 129 -9.42 -16.81 -30.34
CA ALA A 129 -10.05 -15.64 -29.75
C ALA A 129 -10.10 -14.47 -30.76
N THR A 130 -10.82 -14.67 -31.86
CA THR A 130 -10.86 -13.76 -33.03
C THR A 130 -11.40 -12.38 -32.69
N GLU A 131 -12.42 -12.28 -31.83
CA GLU A 131 -12.98 -11.01 -31.37
C GLU A 131 -11.96 -10.20 -30.55
N ALA A 132 -11.27 -10.87 -29.61
CA ALA A 132 -10.21 -10.24 -28.83
C ALA A 132 -9.04 -9.81 -29.72
N ALA A 133 -8.65 -10.66 -30.69
CA ALA A 133 -7.59 -10.36 -31.63
C ALA A 133 -7.90 -9.10 -32.47
N ALA A 134 -9.16 -8.85 -32.83
CA ALA A 134 -9.54 -7.69 -33.62
C ALA A 134 -9.11 -6.35 -32.99
N HIS A 135 -9.08 -6.26 -31.66
CA HIS A 135 -8.62 -5.06 -30.94
C HIS A 135 -7.11 -4.77 -31.10
N PHE A 136 -6.33 -5.79 -31.45
CA PHE A 136 -4.87 -5.70 -31.61
C PHE A 136 -4.43 -5.86 -33.07
N ALA A 137 -5.39 -5.89 -34.01
CA ALA A 137 -5.09 -6.01 -35.43
C ALA A 137 -4.14 -4.89 -35.88
N PRO A 138 -3.20 -5.19 -36.79
CA PRO A 138 -2.31 -4.17 -37.31
C PRO A 138 -3.16 -3.13 -38.04
N LYS A 139 -3.32 -1.95 -37.43
CA LYS A 139 -3.78 -0.78 -38.18
C LYS A 139 -2.73 -0.53 -39.26
N ALA A 140 -3.18 -0.50 -40.52
CA ALA A 140 -2.40 0.07 -41.60
C ALA A 140 -2.28 1.56 -41.25
N GLU A 141 -1.12 1.95 -40.75
CA GLU A 141 -0.80 3.37 -40.63
C GLU A 141 -0.46 3.83 -42.04
N GLU A 142 -1.23 4.81 -42.50
CA GLU A 142 -1.06 5.61 -43.72
C GLU A 142 0.22 6.45 -43.66
#